data_AF-A0A6L7TLB7-F1
#
_entry.id   AF-A0A6L7TLB7-F1
#
_cell.length_a   1.000
_cell.length_b   1.000
_cell.length_c   1.000
_cell.angle_alpha   90.00
_cell.angle_beta   90.00
_cell.angle_gamma   90.00
#
_symmetry.space_group_name_H-M   'P 1'
#
loop_
_entity.id
_entity.type
_entity.pdbx_description
1 polymer ?
#
loop_
_entity_poly.entity_id
_entity_poly.type
_entity_poly.pdbx_seq_one_letter_code
_entity_poly.pdbx_strand_id
1 'polypeptide(L)'
;MTMLPPVLPVDDIHRRLQLIFPEGTANRNYVTREIAAKTVFVMLYVGAVDANARWIRPDQVTRMTDARAAMTEDRHREAWLVESMRPATGDIEGRWYAVNTREPIRDETLRGGLVLIGAVAERPGLATTSPSPRYALTESFSALFDPALTEEQLEEAIEAWRDANLSASALARAAILRSGVIADETQVLVTLPNGQTRSMAAGPSSIISKAVAEEFAPRFLETPGLLWLSESRNKVVEQDNQLARSLGLTIDPERNLPDMILVDLGPEHPLLVFVEVVATDGAITEARRTALLMIATEAGFRENQVAFVTAYADRDDTAFRRSVSELAWGSFAWFMSEPDQVALWHSGRESPERIKLSALIRL
;
A
#
# COMPACT_ATOMS: atom_id res chain seq x y z
N MET A 1 -9.24 -32.13 20.69
CA MET A 1 -8.93 -30.88 21.41
C MET A 1 -7.60 -30.39 20.87
N THR A 2 -7.55 -29.21 20.27
CA THR A 2 -6.29 -28.62 19.79
C THR A 2 -5.44 -28.29 21.02
N MET A 3 -4.25 -28.90 21.16
CA MET A 3 -3.37 -28.58 22.27
C MET A 3 -2.97 -27.10 22.21
N LEU A 4 -3.04 -26.41 23.35
CA LEU A 4 -2.57 -25.03 23.44
C LEU A 4 -1.03 -25.01 23.39
N PRO A 5 -0.41 -24.03 22.70
CA PRO A 5 1.04 -23.91 22.70
C PRO A 5 1.54 -23.65 24.14
N PRO A 6 2.75 -24.10 24.48
CA PRO A 6 3.37 -23.74 25.74
C PRO A 6 3.55 -22.22 25.83
N VAL A 7 3.58 -21.68 27.04
CA VAL A 7 3.66 -20.24 27.28
C VAL A 7 4.91 -19.96 28.11
N LEU A 8 5.80 -19.12 27.56
CA LEU A 8 6.94 -18.58 28.27
C LEU A 8 6.52 -17.40 29.16
N PRO A 9 7.24 -17.13 30.26
CA PRO A 9 7.14 -15.86 30.98
C PRO A 9 7.32 -14.66 30.04
N VAL A 10 6.63 -13.55 30.34
CA VAL A 10 6.69 -12.33 29.51
C VAL A 10 8.14 -11.83 29.34
N ASP A 11 8.96 -11.92 30.37
CA ASP A 11 10.37 -11.49 30.33
C ASP A 11 11.21 -12.35 29.38
N ASP A 12 10.94 -13.65 29.29
CA ASP A 12 11.63 -14.55 28.37
C ASP A 12 11.16 -14.33 26.93
N ILE A 13 9.86 -14.08 26.71
CA ILE A 13 9.34 -13.65 25.41
C ILE A 13 10.01 -12.34 25.00
N HIS A 14 10.10 -11.37 25.92
CA HIS A 14 10.73 -10.08 25.65
C HIS A 14 12.20 -10.26 25.26
N ARG A 15 12.95 -11.10 25.98
CA ARG A 15 14.34 -11.44 25.64
C ARG A 15 14.44 -12.06 24.26
N ARG A 16 13.60 -13.05 23.93
CA ARG A 16 13.60 -13.70 22.62
C ARG A 16 13.27 -12.71 21.50
N LEU A 17 12.33 -11.78 21.70
CA LEU A 17 12.03 -10.73 20.73
C LEU A 17 13.24 -9.81 20.46
N GLN A 18 14.09 -9.54 21.46
CA GLN A 18 15.33 -8.77 21.25
C GLN A 18 16.34 -9.52 20.37
N LEU A 19 16.40 -10.85 20.48
CA LEU A 19 17.26 -11.72 19.66
C LEU A 19 16.72 -11.90 18.24
N ILE A 20 15.39 -12.09 18.11
CA ILE A 20 14.73 -12.26 16.81
C ILE A 20 14.85 -11.00 15.95
N PHE A 21 14.78 -9.82 16.57
CA PHE A 21 14.82 -8.53 15.89
C PHE A 21 16.07 -7.74 16.28
N PRO A 22 17.19 -7.90 15.54
CA PRO A 22 18.42 -7.16 15.81
C PRO A 22 18.29 -5.67 15.48
N GLU A 23 19.28 -4.88 15.88
CA GLU A 23 19.39 -3.48 15.46
C GLU A 23 19.35 -3.35 13.93
N GLY A 24 18.66 -2.31 13.43
CA GLY A 24 18.42 -2.11 12.00
C GLY A 24 17.12 -2.73 11.45
N THR A 25 16.38 -3.51 12.24
CA THR A 25 15.03 -3.98 11.85
C THR A 25 14.07 -2.79 11.70
N ALA A 26 13.33 -2.71 10.60
CA ALA A 26 12.34 -1.65 10.37
C ALA A 26 11.28 -1.66 11.48
N ASN A 27 10.95 -0.49 12.04
CA ASN A 27 10.03 -0.35 13.17
C ASN A 27 10.37 -1.24 14.39
N ARG A 28 11.66 -1.58 14.60
CA ARG A 28 12.12 -2.48 15.67
C ARG A 28 11.44 -2.22 17.02
N ASN A 29 11.35 -0.95 17.42
CA ASN A 29 10.73 -0.56 18.68
C ASN A 29 9.30 -1.10 18.85
N TYR A 30 8.51 -1.22 17.78
CA TYR A 30 7.14 -1.74 17.85
C TYR A 30 7.07 -3.26 18.08
N VAL A 31 8.11 -4.00 17.71
CA VAL A 31 8.15 -5.47 17.83
C VAL A 31 9.02 -5.97 18.98
N THR A 32 9.85 -5.11 19.60
CA THR A 32 10.75 -5.51 20.69
C THR A 32 10.38 -4.97 22.06
N ARG A 33 9.54 -3.94 22.18
CA ARG A 33 9.18 -3.35 23.49
C ARG A 33 8.24 -4.26 24.31
N GLU A 34 8.10 -4.01 25.60
CA GLU A 34 7.31 -4.83 26.54
C GLU A 34 5.87 -5.11 26.06
N ILE A 35 5.20 -4.14 25.42
CA ILE A 35 3.84 -4.34 24.89
C ILE A 35 3.79 -5.36 23.75
N ALA A 36 4.88 -5.54 22.98
CA ALA A 36 4.99 -6.61 22.00
C ALA A 36 5.11 -7.96 22.70
N ALA A 37 5.94 -8.06 23.74
CA ALA A 37 6.08 -9.27 24.54
C ALA A 37 4.77 -9.70 25.20
N LYS A 38 4.04 -8.76 25.81
CA LYS A 38 2.71 -9.01 26.39
C LYS A 38 1.67 -9.37 25.33
N THR A 39 1.76 -8.82 24.12
CA THR A 39 0.88 -9.19 23.00
C THR A 39 1.13 -10.63 22.55
N VAL A 40 2.41 -11.00 22.33
CA VAL A 40 2.80 -12.38 21.97
C VAL A 40 2.43 -13.36 23.07
N PHE A 41 2.65 -13.00 24.34
CA PHE A 41 2.21 -13.78 25.49
C PHE A 41 0.72 -14.09 25.41
N VAL A 42 -0.14 -13.09 25.20
CA VAL A 42 -1.59 -13.28 25.16
C VAL A 42 -2.00 -14.15 23.99
N MET A 43 -1.35 -14.00 22.82
CA MET A 43 -1.60 -14.86 21.66
C MET A 43 -1.25 -16.32 21.95
N LEU A 44 -0.07 -16.60 22.53
CA LEU A 44 0.31 -17.95 22.98
C LEU A 44 -0.65 -18.45 24.05
N TYR A 45 -0.97 -17.63 25.05
CA TYR A 45 -1.84 -17.97 26.17
C TYR A 45 -3.21 -18.48 25.72
N VAL A 46 -3.81 -17.91 24.67
CA VAL A 46 -5.09 -18.41 24.14
C VAL A 46 -4.95 -19.38 22.95
N GLY A 47 -3.72 -19.62 22.51
CA GLY A 47 -3.40 -20.45 21.35
C GLY A 47 -3.82 -19.82 20.03
N ALA A 48 -3.81 -18.49 19.93
CA ALA A 48 -4.05 -17.75 18.70
C ALA A 48 -2.86 -17.87 17.74
N VAL A 49 -2.77 -19.06 17.14
CA VAL A 49 -1.89 -19.41 16.04
C VAL A 49 -2.79 -19.67 14.84
N ASP A 50 -2.42 -19.18 13.66
CA ASP A 50 -3.20 -19.31 12.43
C ASP A 50 -3.56 -20.77 12.09
N ALA A 51 -2.61 -21.69 12.27
CA ALA A 51 -2.81 -23.14 12.13
C ALA A 51 -3.89 -23.71 13.07
N ASN A 52 -4.14 -23.06 14.21
CA ASN A 52 -5.19 -23.44 15.16
C ASN A 52 -6.56 -22.81 14.85
N ALA A 53 -6.65 -21.96 13.81
CA ALA A 53 -7.82 -21.14 13.47
C ALA A 53 -8.35 -20.31 14.66
N ARG A 54 -7.46 -19.93 15.59
CA ARG A 54 -7.77 -19.10 16.76
C ARG A 54 -7.18 -17.72 16.56
N TRP A 55 -7.95 -16.71 16.93
CA TRP A 55 -7.64 -15.31 16.66
C TRP A 55 -7.93 -14.47 17.91
N ILE A 56 -7.16 -13.41 18.11
CA ILE A 56 -7.40 -12.42 19.18
C ILE A 56 -7.89 -11.09 18.64
N ARG A 57 -8.45 -10.30 19.55
CA ARG A 57 -8.64 -8.86 19.41
C ARG A 57 -7.61 -8.12 20.27
N PRO A 58 -7.19 -6.91 19.86
CA PRO A 58 -6.29 -6.09 20.67
C PRO A 58 -6.81 -5.82 22.09
N ASP A 59 -8.14 -5.81 22.30
CA ASP A 59 -8.72 -5.60 23.62
C ASP A 59 -8.45 -6.75 24.59
N GLN A 60 -8.22 -7.98 24.13
CA GLN A 60 -7.88 -9.08 25.05
C GLN A 60 -6.52 -8.86 25.72
N VAL A 61 -5.59 -8.18 25.05
CA VAL A 61 -4.29 -7.83 25.63
C VAL A 61 -4.44 -6.81 26.76
N THR A 62 -5.35 -5.83 26.61
CA THR A 62 -5.61 -4.84 27.66
C THR A 62 -6.42 -5.39 28.84
N ARG A 63 -7.02 -6.58 28.70
CA ARG A 63 -7.77 -7.28 29.76
C ARG A 63 -6.92 -8.25 30.58
N MET A 64 -5.71 -8.56 30.12
CA MET A 64 -4.84 -9.52 30.81
C MET A 64 -4.32 -8.92 32.13
N THR A 65 -4.11 -9.77 33.13
CA THR A 65 -3.59 -9.41 34.46
C THR A 65 -2.48 -10.39 34.83
N ASP A 66 -1.62 -10.03 35.78
CA ASP A 66 -0.58 -10.95 36.28
C ASP A 66 -1.19 -12.20 36.92
N ALA A 67 -2.29 -12.04 37.66
CA ALA A 67 -3.00 -13.15 38.28
C ALA A 67 -3.54 -14.15 37.25
N ARG A 68 -4.02 -13.66 36.09
CA ARG A 68 -4.47 -14.53 34.99
C ARG A 68 -3.29 -15.13 34.24
N ALA A 69 -2.26 -14.35 33.94
CA ALA A 69 -1.06 -14.82 33.26
C ALA A 69 -0.35 -15.97 34.01
N ALA A 70 -0.43 -15.99 35.35
CA ALA A 70 0.08 -17.07 36.17
C ALA A 70 -0.69 -18.41 36.04
N MET A 71 -1.92 -18.40 35.50
CA MET A 71 -2.75 -19.59 35.33
C MET A 71 -2.45 -20.31 34.01
N THR A 72 -1.37 -21.09 33.97
CA THR A 72 -0.88 -21.72 32.73
C THR A 72 -1.54 -23.05 32.38
N GLU A 73 -2.38 -23.62 33.26
CA GLU A 73 -3.16 -24.82 32.94
C GLU A 73 -4.17 -24.56 31.80
N ASP A 74 -4.23 -25.47 30.84
CA ASP A 74 -5.06 -25.33 29.63
C ASP A 74 -6.54 -25.05 29.94
N ARG A 75 -7.12 -25.67 30.97
CA ARG A 75 -8.51 -25.41 31.36
C ARG A 75 -8.78 -23.95 31.72
N HIS A 76 -7.83 -23.28 32.38
CA HIS A 76 -7.97 -21.88 32.79
C HIS A 76 -7.79 -20.94 31.60
N ARG A 77 -6.88 -21.30 30.70
CA ARG A 77 -6.60 -20.59 29.45
C ARG A 77 -7.80 -20.64 28.51
N GLU A 78 -8.40 -21.82 28.32
CA GLU A 78 -9.62 -22.00 27.53
C GLU A 78 -10.82 -21.25 28.12
N ALA A 79 -11.00 -21.33 29.45
CA ALA A 79 -12.05 -20.58 30.13
C ALA A 79 -11.89 -19.07 29.91
N TRP A 80 -10.66 -18.55 30.02
CA TRP A 80 -10.38 -17.14 29.80
C TRP A 80 -10.58 -16.69 28.35
N LEU A 81 -10.25 -17.53 27.36
CA LEU A 81 -10.52 -17.23 25.96
C LEU A 81 -12.02 -16.97 25.75
N VAL A 82 -12.89 -17.83 26.31
CA VAL A 82 -14.35 -17.64 26.20
C VAL A 82 -14.81 -16.39 26.96
N GLU A 83 -14.31 -16.17 28.17
CA GLU A 83 -14.66 -15.03 29.02
C GLU A 83 -14.24 -13.68 28.40
N SER A 84 -12.99 -13.58 27.94
CA SER A 84 -12.41 -12.37 27.37
C SER A 84 -13.06 -11.93 26.05
N MET A 85 -13.78 -12.84 25.38
CA MET A 85 -14.53 -12.53 24.17
C MET A 85 -15.87 -11.82 24.44
N ARG A 86 -16.38 -11.89 25.68
CA ARG A 86 -17.62 -11.21 26.06
C ARG A 86 -17.40 -9.70 26.23
N PRO A 87 -18.43 -8.85 26.04
CA PRO A 87 -18.33 -7.44 26.38
C PRO A 87 -17.87 -7.27 27.83
N ALA A 88 -16.86 -6.44 28.07
CA ALA A 88 -16.43 -6.15 29.44
C ALA A 88 -17.51 -5.33 30.16
N THR A 89 -17.84 -5.70 31.39
CA THR A 89 -18.73 -4.94 32.27
C THR A 89 -17.90 -4.35 33.41
N GLY A 90 -17.61 -3.05 33.34
CA GLY A 90 -16.84 -2.34 34.37
C GLY A 90 -15.32 -2.38 34.17
N ASP A 91 -14.60 -1.90 35.17
CA ASP A 91 -13.14 -1.92 35.19
C ASP A 91 -12.60 -3.31 35.59
N ILE A 92 -11.42 -3.66 35.11
CA ILE A 92 -10.74 -4.93 35.38
C ILE A 92 -9.57 -4.59 36.29
N GLU A 93 -9.68 -5.01 37.54
CA GLU A 93 -8.64 -4.82 38.55
C GLU A 93 -7.34 -5.53 38.13
N GLY A 94 -6.21 -4.82 38.26
CA GLY A 94 -4.89 -5.38 37.95
C GLY A 94 -4.63 -5.61 36.46
N ARG A 95 -5.41 -5.00 35.55
CA ARG A 95 -5.14 -5.07 34.11
C ARG A 95 -3.76 -4.51 33.77
N TRP A 96 -3.08 -5.13 32.81
CA TRP A 96 -1.77 -4.66 32.34
C TRP A 96 -1.82 -3.30 31.69
N TYR A 97 -2.91 -2.97 30.98
CA TYR A 97 -3.03 -1.74 30.21
C TYR A 97 -4.43 -1.14 30.28
N ALA A 98 -4.50 0.18 30.33
CA ALA A 98 -5.76 0.91 30.22
C ALA A 98 -6.42 0.68 28.84
N VAL A 99 -7.75 0.89 28.76
CA VAL A 99 -8.55 0.60 27.55
C VAL A 99 -8.03 1.32 26.30
N ASN A 100 -7.58 2.57 26.45
CA ASN A 100 -7.01 3.40 25.37
C ASN A 100 -5.63 2.93 24.86
N THR A 101 -5.01 1.94 25.51
CA THR A 101 -3.77 1.32 25.01
C THR A 101 -4.07 0.30 23.90
N ARG A 102 -5.36 -0.01 23.68
CA ARG A 102 -5.81 -0.86 22.58
C ARG A 102 -5.37 -0.32 21.21
N GLU A 103 -5.38 0.99 21.02
CA GLU A 103 -4.98 1.66 19.78
C GLU A 103 -3.47 1.45 19.50
N PRO A 104 -2.54 1.75 20.43
CA PRO A 104 -1.13 1.38 20.27
C PRO A 104 -0.87 -0.11 20.02
N ILE A 105 -1.61 -1.02 20.67
CA ILE A 105 -1.49 -2.47 20.42
C ILE A 105 -1.89 -2.79 18.98
N ARG A 106 -3.00 -2.22 18.50
CA ARG A 106 -3.51 -2.44 17.15
C ARG A 106 -2.62 -1.82 16.08
N ASP A 107 -2.32 -0.54 16.19
CA ASP A 107 -1.76 0.24 15.09
C ASP A 107 -0.23 0.17 15.05
N GLU A 108 0.43 0.14 16.21
CA GLU A 108 1.90 0.08 16.28
C GLU A 108 2.39 -1.36 16.37
N THR A 109 1.99 -2.10 17.42
CA THR A 109 2.55 -3.43 17.72
C THR A 109 2.10 -4.50 16.71
N LEU A 110 0.80 -4.53 16.37
CA LEU A 110 0.26 -5.48 15.41
C LEU A 110 0.45 -4.99 13.98
N ARG A 111 -0.32 -3.98 13.54
CA ARG A 111 -0.33 -3.55 12.13
C ARG A 111 0.99 -2.97 11.66
N GLY A 112 1.58 -2.04 12.41
CA GLY A 112 2.84 -1.38 12.06
C GLY A 112 4.11 -2.16 12.43
N GLY A 113 3.95 -3.32 13.09
CA GLY A 113 5.03 -4.14 13.63
C GLY A 113 4.92 -5.58 13.14
N LEU A 114 4.33 -6.45 13.96
CA LEU A 114 4.33 -7.91 13.78
C LEU A 114 3.68 -8.37 12.46
N VAL A 115 2.65 -7.68 11.97
CA VAL A 115 2.01 -7.98 10.68
C VAL A 115 2.96 -7.61 9.52
N LEU A 116 3.63 -6.45 9.57
CA LEU A 116 4.56 -6.01 8.52
C LEU A 116 5.77 -6.91 8.30
N ILE A 117 6.06 -7.80 9.24
CA ILE A 117 7.20 -8.71 9.15
C ILE A 117 6.76 -10.18 9.04
N GLY A 118 5.46 -10.43 8.86
CA GLY A 118 4.93 -11.80 8.71
C GLY A 118 4.94 -12.64 9.99
N ALA A 119 5.16 -12.04 11.15
CA ALA A 119 5.12 -12.71 12.45
C ALA A 119 3.67 -12.95 12.95
N VAL A 120 2.74 -12.11 12.50
CA VAL A 120 1.30 -12.21 12.81
C VAL A 120 0.50 -12.16 11.52
N ALA A 121 -0.47 -13.07 11.39
CA ALA A 121 -1.46 -13.09 10.33
C ALA A 121 -2.71 -12.27 10.70
N GLU A 122 -3.34 -11.68 9.67
CA GLU A 122 -4.68 -11.08 9.79
C GLU A 122 -5.74 -11.99 9.18
N ARG A 123 -6.85 -12.15 9.91
CA ARG A 123 -7.99 -12.96 9.47
C ARG A 123 -8.66 -12.29 8.26
N PRO A 124 -8.77 -13.00 7.12
CA PRO A 124 -9.38 -12.45 5.90
C PRO A 124 -10.90 -12.28 6.06
N GLY A 125 -11.50 -11.42 5.22
CA GLY A 125 -12.95 -11.26 5.11
C GLY A 125 -13.61 -10.46 6.24
N LEU A 126 -12.84 -9.74 7.07
CA LEU A 126 -13.37 -8.88 8.13
C LEU A 126 -13.30 -7.40 7.75
N ALA A 127 -14.46 -6.75 7.64
CA ALA A 127 -14.56 -5.29 7.48
C ALA A 127 -13.76 -4.53 8.55
N THR A 128 -13.22 -3.36 8.20
CA THR A 128 -12.33 -2.56 9.07
C THR A 128 -12.95 -2.20 10.42
N THR A 129 -14.28 -2.07 10.48
CA THR A 129 -15.05 -1.76 11.71
C THR A 129 -15.50 -2.99 12.49
N SER A 130 -15.19 -4.21 12.00
CA SER A 130 -15.66 -5.45 12.63
C SER A 130 -15.08 -5.60 14.05
N PRO A 131 -15.92 -5.89 15.05
CA PRO A 131 -15.47 -6.21 16.40
C PRO A 131 -15.01 -7.66 16.55
N SER A 132 -14.78 -8.38 15.44
CA SER A 132 -14.38 -9.79 15.46
C SER A 132 -12.86 -9.94 15.70
N PRO A 133 -12.43 -11.05 16.32
CA PRO A 133 -11.00 -11.40 16.42
C PRO A 133 -10.33 -11.50 15.06
N ARG A 134 -9.15 -10.87 14.94
CA ARG A 134 -8.46 -10.64 13.67
C ARG A 134 -7.02 -11.16 13.64
N TYR A 135 -6.32 -11.25 14.77
CA TYR A 135 -4.87 -11.47 14.73
C TYR A 135 -4.48 -12.82 15.32
N ALA A 136 -3.54 -13.51 14.69
CA ALA A 136 -2.95 -14.75 15.19
C ALA A 136 -1.46 -14.78 14.86
N LEU A 137 -0.64 -15.41 15.70
CA LEU A 137 0.75 -15.68 15.34
C LEU A 137 0.79 -16.61 14.13
N THR A 138 1.76 -16.43 13.25
CA THR A 138 2.06 -17.47 12.26
C THR A 138 2.66 -18.69 12.98
N GLU A 139 2.36 -19.89 12.50
CA GLU A 139 2.90 -21.14 13.07
C GLU A 139 4.43 -21.08 13.24
N SER A 140 5.14 -20.65 12.19
CA SER A 140 6.60 -20.56 12.18
C SER A 140 7.17 -19.57 13.20
N PHE A 141 6.49 -18.44 13.44
CA PHE A 141 6.92 -17.47 14.45
C PHE A 141 6.58 -17.96 15.87
N SER A 142 5.45 -18.63 16.05
CA SER A 142 5.05 -19.18 17.35
C SER A 142 6.04 -20.26 17.86
N ALA A 143 6.63 -21.04 16.96
CA ALA A 143 7.61 -22.08 17.28
C ALA A 143 8.89 -21.52 17.93
N LEU A 144 9.25 -20.26 17.66
CA LEU A 144 10.41 -19.60 18.29
C LEU A 144 10.24 -19.39 19.80
N PHE A 145 9.04 -19.61 20.34
CA PHE A 145 8.72 -19.46 21.76
C PHE A 145 8.49 -20.80 22.46
N ASP A 146 8.87 -21.92 21.84
CA ASP A 146 8.84 -23.22 22.52
C ASP A 146 9.89 -23.22 23.67
N PRO A 147 9.49 -23.47 24.94
CA PRO A 147 10.41 -23.58 26.06
C PRO A 147 11.34 -24.79 25.99
N ALA A 148 11.06 -25.78 25.14
CA ALA A 148 11.90 -26.95 24.97
C ALA A 148 13.16 -26.70 24.13
N LEU A 149 13.24 -25.58 23.43
CA LEU A 149 14.41 -25.21 22.62
C LEU A 149 15.62 -24.92 23.52
N THR A 150 16.75 -25.55 23.22
CA THR A 150 18.05 -25.13 23.76
C THR A 150 18.47 -23.79 23.17
N GLU A 151 19.49 -23.14 23.76
CA GLU A 151 20.00 -21.86 23.26
C GLU A 151 20.51 -21.97 21.81
N GLU A 152 21.27 -23.03 21.50
CA GLU A 152 21.76 -23.29 20.14
C GLU A 152 20.62 -23.53 19.14
N GLN A 153 19.60 -24.33 19.53
CA GLN A 153 18.44 -24.58 18.68
C GLN A 153 17.60 -23.33 18.44
N LEU A 154 17.51 -22.47 19.46
CA LEU A 154 16.81 -21.19 19.35
C LEU A 154 17.56 -20.26 18.38
N GLU A 155 18.88 -20.14 18.48
CA GLU A 155 19.67 -19.34 17.55
C GLU A 155 19.52 -19.80 16.10
N GLU A 156 19.62 -21.11 15.85
CA GLU A 156 19.42 -21.69 14.51
C GLU A 156 18.00 -21.42 13.98
N ALA A 157 16.98 -21.59 14.82
CA ALA A 157 15.59 -21.34 14.44
C ALA A 157 15.32 -19.86 14.15
N ILE A 158 15.95 -18.95 14.92
CA ILE A 158 15.86 -17.51 14.71
C ILE A 158 16.46 -17.13 13.37
N GLU A 159 17.68 -17.56 13.07
CA GLU A 159 18.33 -17.22 11.80
C GLU A 159 17.56 -17.80 10.60
N ALA A 160 17.10 -19.04 10.68
CA ALA A 160 16.24 -19.63 9.65
C ALA A 160 14.95 -18.85 9.44
N TRP A 161 14.30 -18.41 10.53
CA TRP A 161 13.09 -17.59 10.44
C TRP A 161 13.38 -16.20 9.85
N ARG A 162 14.51 -15.58 10.20
CA ARG A 162 14.93 -14.27 9.67
C ARG A 162 15.26 -14.34 8.18
N ASP A 163 15.94 -15.37 7.72
CA ASP A 163 16.19 -15.55 6.29
C ASP A 163 14.88 -15.69 5.50
N ALA A 164 13.94 -16.45 6.05
CA ALA A 164 12.64 -16.71 5.42
C ALA A 164 11.67 -15.51 5.48
N ASN A 165 11.79 -14.60 6.46
CA ASN A 165 10.78 -13.56 6.73
C ASN A 165 11.31 -12.12 6.76
N LEU A 166 12.60 -11.90 7.07
CA LEU A 166 13.23 -10.59 7.21
C LEU A 166 14.27 -10.26 6.13
N SER A 167 14.64 -11.19 5.24
CA SER A 167 15.47 -10.86 4.08
C SER A 167 14.78 -9.84 3.17
N ALA A 168 15.53 -9.03 2.42
CA ALA A 168 14.94 -8.01 1.54
C ALA A 168 13.90 -8.59 0.56
N SER A 169 14.14 -9.80 0.05
CA SER A 169 13.22 -10.53 -0.82
C SER A 169 12.02 -11.12 -0.07
N ALA A 170 12.17 -11.56 1.18
CA ALA A 170 11.07 -12.01 2.03
C ALA A 170 10.19 -10.86 2.50
N LEU A 171 10.78 -9.73 2.90
CA LEU A 171 10.07 -8.49 3.22
C LEU A 171 9.34 -7.94 2.00
N ALA A 172 9.95 -8.00 0.80
CA ALA A 172 9.27 -7.68 -0.45
C ALA A 172 8.12 -8.65 -0.73
N ARG A 173 8.31 -9.96 -0.60
CA ARG A 173 7.26 -10.98 -0.77
C ARG A 173 6.12 -10.81 0.23
N ALA A 174 6.43 -10.55 1.49
CA ALA A 174 5.45 -10.31 2.53
C ALA A 174 4.75 -8.97 2.32
N ALA A 175 5.46 -7.93 1.84
CA ALA A 175 4.85 -6.69 1.39
C ALA A 175 3.91 -6.89 0.20
N ILE A 176 4.27 -7.77 -0.76
CA ILE A 176 3.45 -8.16 -1.93
C ILE A 176 2.21 -8.98 -1.52
N LEU A 177 2.36 -9.89 -0.55
CA LEU A 177 1.25 -10.69 0.00
C LEU A 177 0.31 -9.83 0.87
N ARG A 178 0.85 -8.85 1.62
CA ARG A 178 0.07 -7.89 2.42
C ARG A 178 -0.53 -6.75 1.62
N SER A 179 0.11 -6.34 0.52
CA SER A 179 -0.43 -5.35 -0.39
C SER A 179 -1.58 -5.90 -1.22
N GLY A 180 -1.93 -7.18 -1.06
CA GLY A 180 -3.05 -7.77 -1.77
C GLY A 180 -2.81 -7.81 -3.28
N VAL A 181 -1.59 -8.14 -3.74
CA VAL A 181 -1.38 -8.54 -5.15
C VAL A 181 -2.19 -9.82 -5.48
N ILE A 182 -2.76 -10.48 -4.46
CA ILE A 182 -4.07 -11.11 -4.57
C ILE A 182 -5.08 -10.27 -3.75
N ALA A 183 -5.96 -9.57 -4.48
CA ALA A 183 -6.95 -8.56 -4.10
C ALA A 183 -7.35 -8.44 -2.60
N ASP A 184 -7.15 -7.24 -2.02
CA ASP A 184 -8.11 -6.67 -1.06
C ASP A 184 -8.59 -5.31 -1.61
N GLU A 185 -9.91 -5.19 -1.81
CA GLU A 185 -10.59 -4.35 -2.80
C GLU A 185 -10.64 -2.83 -2.48
N THR A 186 -9.79 -2.29 -1.61
CA THR A 186 -10.01 -0.95 -1.03
C THR A 186 -8.95 0.11 -1.30
N GLN A 187 -7.69 -0.25 -1.64
CA GLN A 187 -6.66 0.71 -2.03
C GLN A 187 -5.73 0.20 -3.13
N VAL A 188 -5.21 1.10 -3.97
CA VAL A 188 -4.23 0.83 -5.03
C VAL A 188 -2.93 1.57 -4.69
N LEU A 189 -1.82 0.83 -4.54
CA LEU A 189 -0.50 1.42 -4.31
C LEU A 189 0.18 1.76 -5.64
N VAL A 190 0.62 3.00 -5.81
CA VAL A 190 1.31 3.52 -6.99
C VAL A 190 2.76 3.84 -6.64
N THR A 191 3.70 3.22 -7.34
CA THR A 191 5.13 3.53 -7.26
C THR A 191 5.42 4.66 -8.23
N LEU A 192 6.01 5.74 -7.71
CA LEU A 192 6.36 6.92 -8.47
C LEU A 192 7.73 6.76 -9.15
N PRO A 193 8.00 7.54 -10.20
CA PRO A 193 9.31 7.53 -10.86
C PRO A 193 10.51 7.80 -9.93
N ASN A 194 10.30 8.53 -8.83
CA ASN A 194 11.33 8.81 -7.83
C ASN A 194 11.51 7.68 -6.77
N GLY A 195 10.82 6.54 -6.93
CA GLY A 195 10.86 5.39 -6.02
C GLY A 195 9.94 5.51 -4.79
N GLN A 196 9.24 6.63 -4.59
CA GLN A 196 8.25 6.75 -3.51
C GLN A 196 6.97 5.98 -3.85
N THR A 197 6.21 5.55 -2.85
CA THR A 197 4.91 4.88 -3.05
C THR A 197 3.78 5.76 -2.53
N ARG A 198 2.67 5.82 -3.26
CA ARG A 198 1.43 6.49 -2.86
C ARG A 198 0.28 5.51 -2.78
N SER A 199 -0.64 5.73 -1.85
CA SER A 199 -1.86 4.94 -1.74
C SER A 199 -3.03 5.73 -2.30
N MET A 200 -3.73 5.16 -3.29
CA MET A 200 -4.97 5.68 -3.84
C MET A 200 -6.15 4.83 -3.35
N ALA A 201 -7.35 5.42 -3.33
CA ALA A 201 -8.59 4.67 -3.22
C ALA A 201 -8.65 3.55 -4.27
N ALA A 202 -9.13 2.36 -3.94
CA ALA A 202 -9.37 1.37 -4.97
C ALA A 202 -10.47 1.84 -5.92
N GLY A 203 -10.21 1.67 -7.21
CA GLY A 203 -11.13 1.98 -8.28
C GLY A 203 -10.46 1.77 -9.64
N PRO A 204 -11.25 1.59 -10.70
CA PRO A 204 -10.72 1.41 -12.06
C PRO A 204 -9.75 2.52 -12.48
N SER A 205 -10.05 3.79 -12.16
CA SER A 205 -9.13 4.90 -12.46
C SER A 205 -7.79 4.75 -11.74
N SER A 206 -7.78 4.35 -10.47
CA SER A 206 -6.53 4.21 -9.71
C SER A 206 -5.64 3.08 -10.24
N ILE A 207 -6.23 2.02 -10.80
CA ILE A 207 -5.49 0.95 -11.48
C ILE A 207 -4.81 1.49 -12.74
N ILE A 208 -5.52 2.28 -13.54
CA ILE A 208 -4.95 2.90 -14.74
C ILE A 208 -3.89 3.94 -14.36
N SER A 209 -4.12 4.79 -13.34
CA SER A 209 -3.14 5.75 -12.83
C SER A 209 -1.85 5.04 -12.37
N LYS A 210 -1.98 3.90 -11.67
CA LYS A 210 -0.84 3.07 -11.30
C LYS A 210 -0.05 2.65 -12.54
N ALA A 211 -0.73 2.12 -13.53
CA ALA A 211 -0.11 1.66 -14.77
C ALA A 211 0.54 2.80 -15.56
N VAL A 212 -0.03 4.01 -15.54
CA VAL A 212 0.60 5.17 -16.16
C VAL A 212 1.93 5.51 -15.48
N ALA A 213 1.97 5.52 -14.14
CA ALA A 213 3.19 5.85 -13.40
C ALA A 213 4.26 4.74 -13.49
N GLU A 214 3.85 3.48 -13.42
CA GLU A 214 4.77 2.33 -13.31
C GLU A 214 5.12 1.71 -14.66
N GLU A 215 4.27 1.85 -15.67
CA GLU A 215 4.44 1.19 -16.97
C GLU A 215 4.62 2.20 -18.12
N PHE A 216 3.74 3.20 -18.26
CA PHE A 216 3.84 4.19 -19.34
C PHE A 216 5.05 5.10 -19.16
N ALA A 217 5.18 5.76 -18.00
CA ALA A 217 6.22 6.75 -17.76
C ALA A 217 7.65 6.20 -18.01
N PRO A 218 8.06 5.03 -17.47
CA PRO A 218 9.40 4.50 -17.73
C PRO A 218 9.60 3.95 -19.16
N ARG A 219 8.55 3.75 -19.95
CA ARG A 219 8.65 3.26 -21.34
C ARG A 219 8.76 4.39 -22.35
N PHE A 220 7.99 5.46 -22.15
CA PHE A 220 7.82 6.52 -23.14
C PHE A 220 8.54 7.83 -22.77
N LEU A 221 9.06 7.95 -21.55
CA LEU A 221 9.82 9.12 -21.09
C LEU A 221 11.25 8.71 -20.71
N GLU A 222 12.22 9.55 -21.02
CA GLU A 222 13.64 9.27 -20.79
C GLU A 222 14.02 9.40 -19.31
N THR A 223 13.61 10.49 -18.67
CA THR A 223 13.83 10.78 -17.24
C THR A 223 12.53 11.27 -16.61
N PRO A 224 11.60 10.36 -16.30
CA PRO A 224 10.27 10.72 -15.82
C PRO A 224 10.27 11.29 -14.40
N GLY A 225 9.43 12.28 -14.16
CA GLY A 225 9.04 12.79 -12.86
C GLY A 225 7.53 12.95 -12.76
N LEU A 226 6.97 12.80 -11.55
CA LEU A 226 5.57 13.09 -11.26
C LEU A 226 5.45 14.47 -10.62
N LEU A 227 4.69 15.37 -11.25
CA LEU A 227 4.37 16.69 -10.72
C LEU A 227 3.04 16.71 -9.98
N TRP A 228 2.08 15.93 -10.46
CA TRP A 228 0.71 15.92 -9.95
C TRP A 228 0.03 14.57 -10.14
N LEU A 229 -0.71 14.13 -9.12
CA LEU A 229 -1.65 13.02 -9.21
C LEU A 229 -2.94 13.36 -8.46
N SER A 230 -4.07 13.36 -9.17
CA SER A 230 -5.40 13.61 -8.62
C SER A 230 -5.88 12.41 -7.80
N GLU A 231 -6.31 12.65 -6.57
CA GLU A 231 -7.03 11.66 -5.75
C GLU A 231 -8.52 12.03 -5.69
N SER A 232 -9.39 11.07 -6.00
CA SER A 232 -10.85 11.24 -6.06
C SER A 232 -11.54 11.54 -4.71
N ARG A 233 -10.79 11.95 -3.67
CA ARG A 233 -11.30 12.36 -2.37
C ARG A 233 -10.47 13.50 -1.75
N ASN A 234 -10.66 14.73 -2.24
CA ASN A 234 -10.46 16.00 -1.52
C ASN A 234 -9.16 16.22 -0.72
N LYS A 235 -8.09 15.48 -0.99
CA LYS A 235 -6.78 15.69 -0.39
C LYS A 235 -5.77 15.84 -1.50
N VAL A 236 -5.68 17.08 -1.99
CA VAL A 236 -4.48 17.48 -2.71
C VAL A 236 -3.31 17.32 -1.73
N VAL A 237 -2.32 16.52 -2.10
CA VAL A 237 -1.08 16.41 -1.33
C VAL A 237 -0.36 17.77 -1.43
N GLU A 238 -0.21 18.46 -0.31
CA GLU A 238 0.38 19.82 -0.20
C GLU A 238 1.72 19.96 -0.96
N GLN A 239 2.49 18.87 -1.05
CA GLN A 239 3.80 18.79 -1.68
C GLN A 239 3.75 18.88 -3.22
N ASP A 240 2.72 18.30 -3.87
CA ASP A 240 2.55 18.37 -5.33
C ASP A 240 2.10 19.76 -5.77
N ASN A 241 1.23 20.36 -4.96
CA ASN A 241 0.83 21.76 -5.11
C ASN A 241 2.05 22.69 -5.11
N GLN A 242 3.04 22.44 -4.26
CA GLN A 242 4.25 23.27 -4.19
C GLN A 242 5.14 23.10 -5.42
N LEU A 243 5.31 21.87 -5.92
CA LEU A 243 6.15 21.59 -7.09
C LEU A 243 5.50 22.09 -8.39
N ALA A 244 4.19 21.91 -8.56
CA ALA A 244 3.49 22.46 -9.72
C ALA A 244 3.49 24.00 -9.70
N ARG A 245 3.29 24.63 -8.54
CA ARG A 245 3.37 26.09 -8.39
C ARG A 245 4.77 26.64 -8.61
N SER A 246 5.83 25.92 -8.23
CA SER A 246 7.21 26.37 -8.48
C SER A 246 7.56 26.39 -9.96
N LEU A 247 6.85 25.62 -10.78
CA LEU A 247 6.92 25.64 -12.24
C LEU A 247 6.00 26.69 -12.88
N GLY A 248 5.33 27.54 -12.08
CA GLY A 248 4.44 28.59 -12.58
C GLY A 248 3.07 28.10 -13.06
N LEU A 249 2.76 26.80 -12.89
CA LEU A 249 1.44 26.25 -13.23
C LEU A 249 0.43 26.80 -12.22
N THR A 250 -0.33 27.82 -12.64
CA THR A 250 -1.39 28.41 -11.83
C THR A 250 -2.63 27.54 -11.96
N ILE A 251 -2.78 26.64 -11.00
CA ILE A 251 -3.79 25.60 -11.03
C ILE A 251 -4.95 26.00 -10.10
N ASP A 252 -6.14 26.13 -10.67
CA ASP A 252 -7.39 26.18 -9.90
C ASP A 252 -7.79 24.74 -9.52
N PRO A 253 -7.72 24.37 -8.22
CA PRO A 253 -8.00 23.01 -7.76
C PRO A 253 -9.42 22.52 -8.07
N GLU A 254 -10.37 23.43 -8.30
CA GLU A 254 -11.80 23.11 -8.40
C GLU A 254 -12.30 22.96 -9.84
N ARG A 255 -11.51 23.31 -10.87
CA ARG A 255 -12.06 23.45 -12.25
C ARG A 255 -11.30 22.75 -13.37
N ASN A 256 -9.96 22.69 -13.34
CA ASN A 256 -9.20 22.40 -14.57
C ASN A 256 -8.04 21.39 -14.44
N LEU A 257 -7.93 20.68 -13.33
CA LEU A 257 -6.82 19.73 -13.15
C LEU A 257 -7.02 18.46 -13.97
N PRO A 258 -5.98 18.00 -14.70
CA PRO A 258 -5.94 16.63 -15.23
C PRO A 258 -5.81 15.63 -14.08
N ASP A 259 -6.04 14.35 -14.38
CA ASP A 259 -5.79 13.28 -13.42
C ASP A 259 -4.31 13.13 -13.05
N MET A 260 -3.37 13.40 -13.97
CA MET A 260 -1.94 13.33 -13.68
C MET A 260 -1.14 14.32 -14.54
N ILE A 261 -0.06 14.87 -13.97
CA ILE A 261 0.94 15.65 -14.70
C ILE A 261 2.30 15.00 -14.49
N LEU A 262 2.91 14.55 -15.58
CA LEU A 262 4.28 14.07 -15.61
C LEU A 262 5.20 15.13 -16.23
N VAL A 263 6.48 15.03 -15.94
CA VAL A 263 7.54 15.76 -16.64
C VAL A 263 8.59 14.77 -17.12
N ASP A 264 9.12 14.98 -18.31
CA ASP A 264 10.33 14.31 -18.78
C ASP A 264 11.48 15.31 -18.83
N LEU A 265 12.56 14.98 -18.13
CA LEU A 265 13.76 15.80 -18.00
C LEU A 265 14.91 15.32 -18.90
N GLY A 266 14.72 14.26 -19.69
CA GLY A 266 15.73 13.76 -20.63
C GLY A 266 15.96 14.66 -21.84
N PRO A 267 14.91 15.17 -22.52
CA PRO A 267 15.06 16.06 -23.67
C PRO A 267 15.75 17.39 -23.32
N GLU A 268 16.36 18.05 -24.30
CA GLU A 268 17.04 19.37 -24.13
C GLU A 268 16.15 20.43 -23.47
N HIS A 269 14.84 20.34 -23.73
CA HIS A 269 13.83 21.15 -23.07
C HIS A 269 12.83 20.24 -22.37
N PRO A 270 12.53 20.44 -21.07
CA PRO A 270 11.60 19.61 -20.35
C PRO A 270 10.26 19.49 -21.08
N LEU A 271 9.76 18.26 -21.16
CA LEU A 271 8.46 17.94 -21.74
C LEU A 271 7.44 17.77 -20.61
N LEU A 272 6.35 18.55 -20.67
CA LEU A 272 5.21 18.41 -19.77
C LEU A 272 4.19 17.46 -20.38
N VAL A 273 3.72 16.47 -19.61
CA VAL A 273 2.75 15.49 -20.11
C VAL A 273 1.50 15.54 -19.23
N PHE A 274 0.40 15.99 -19.81
CA PHE A 274 -0.92 15.95 -19.19
C PHE A 274 -1.58 14.61 -19.48
N VAL A 275 -2.01 13.90 -18.44
CA VAL A 275 -2.67 12.61 -18.58
C VAL A 275 -4.07 12.65 -17.97
N GLU A 276 -5.07 12.24 -18.74
CA GLU A 276 -6.41 11.93 -18.24
C GLU A 276 -6.61 10.42 -18.14
N VAL A 277 -7.19 9.96 -17.04
CA VAL A 277 -7.32 8.54 -16.70
C VAL A 277 -8.78 8.11 -16.83
N VAL A 278 -9.10 7.48 -17.96
CA VAL A 278 -10.48 7.27 -18.38
C VAL A 278 -10.93 5.85 -18.06
N ALA A 279 -11.55 5.72 -16.89
CA ALA A 279 -12.34 4.53 -16.53
C ALA A 279 -13.78 4.58 -17.03
N THR A 280 -14.36 5.78 -17.13
CA THR A 280 -15.74 5.99 -17.58
C THR A 280 -15.87 7.12 -18.59
N ASP A 281 -15.29 8.29 -18.27
CA ASP A 281 -15.35 9.52 -19.08
C ASP A 281 -14.16 10.42 -18.71
N GLY A 282 -14.01 11.56 -19.39
CA GLY A 282 -12.98 12.56 -19.11
C GLY A 282 -11.79 12.53 -20.07
N ALA A 283 -11.97 12.02 -21.30
CA ALA A 283 -10.88 11.95 -22.28
C ALA A 283 -10.35 13.35 -22.69
N ILE A 284 -9.13 13.39 -23.23
CA ILE A 284 -8.58 14.60 -23.84
C ILE A 284 -9.35 14.91 -25.12
N THR A 285 -10.40 15.74 -25.00
CA THR A 285 -11.12 16.34 -26.12
C THR A 285 -10.41 17.61 -26.61
N GLU A 286 -10.78 18.13 -27.78
CA GLU A 286 -10.19 19.39 -28.29
C GLU A 286 -10.34 20.56 -27.32
N ALA A 287 -11.51 20.68 -26.68
CA ALA A 287 -11.76 21.69 -25.67
C ALA A 287 -10.85 21.50 -24.44
N ARG A 288 -10.67 20.25 -24.00
CA ARG A 288 -9.81 19.92 -22.86
C ARG A 288 -8.34 20.15 -23.17
N ARG A 289 -7.88 19.73 -24.35
CA ARG A 289 -6.53 20.00 -24.86
C ARG A 289 -6.24 21.51 -24.89
N THR A 290 -7.15 22.29 -25.43
CA THR A 290 -7.02 23.77 -25.49
C THR A 290 -6.87 24.38 -24.10
N ALA A 291 -7.69 23.94 -23.14
CA ALA A 291 -7.64 24.42 -21.76
C ALA A 291 -6.31 24.08 -21.06
N LEU A 292 -5.85 22.84 -21.20
CA LEU A 292 -4.58 22.38 -20.61
C LEU A 292 -3.36 23.05 -21.27
N LEU A 293 -3.41 23.25 -22.59
CA LEU A 293 -2.37 23.99 -23.32
C LEU A 293 -2.28 25.45 -22.85
N MET A 294 -3.41 26.09 -22.59
CA MET A 294 -3.45 27.46 -22.05
C MET A 294 -2.76 27.52 -20.68
N ILE A 295 -3.02 26.56 -19.78
CA ILE A 295 -2.34 26.48 -18.48
C ILE A 295 -0.81 26.35 -18.65
N ALA A 296 -0.37 25.49 -19.56
CA ALA A 296 1.06 25.29 -19.81
C ALA A 296 1.74 26.53 -20.41
N THR A 297 1.08 27.18 -21.38
CA THR A 297 1.63 28.37 -22.04
C THR A 297 1.64 29.60 -21.13
N GLU A 298 0.65 29.76 -20.25
CA GLU A 298 0.67 30.76 -19.16
C GLU A 298 1.82 30.54 -18.17
N ALA A 299 2.22 29.28 -17.95
CA ALA A 299 3.40 28.91 -17.17
C ALA A 299 4.73 29.05 -17.95
N GLY A 300 4.69 29.46 -19.22
CA GLY A 300 5.87 29.71 -20.05
C GLY A 300 6.37 28.53 -20.88
N PHE A 301 5.65 27.40 -20.90
CA PHE A 301 5.95 26.27 -21.78
C PHE A 301 5.49 26.55 -23.20
N ARG A 302 6.27 26.14 -24.21
CA ARG A 302 5.83 26.19 -25.61
C ARG A 302 4.98 24.97 -25.94
N GLU A 303 4.13 25.08 -26.96
CA GLU A 303 3.26 23.96 -27.37
C GLU A 303 4.04 22.69 -27.73
N ASN A 304 5.23 22.81 -28.32
CA ASN A 304 6.09 21.67 -28.62
C ASN A 304 6.77 21.04 -27.39
N GLN A 305 6.54 21.58 -26.19
CA GLN A 305 6.99 21.05 -24.91
C GLN A 305 5.82 20.48 -24.11
N VAL A 306 4.67 20.25 -24.74
CA VAL A 306 3.47 19.74 -24.07
C VAL A 306 2.92 18.54 -24.83
N ALA A 307 2.70 17.45 -24.12
CA ALA A 307 2.01 16.27 -24.62
C ALA A 307 0.70 16.06 -23.86
N PHE A 308 -0.29 15.48 -24.54
CA PHE A 308 -1.59 15.14 -23.97
C PHE A 308 -1.88 13.67 -24.19
N VAL A 309 -2.16 12.94 -23.12
CA VAL A 309 -2.36 11.49 -23.14
C VAL A 309 -3.70 11.18 -22.51
N THR A 310 -4.49 10.35 -23.18
CA THR A 310 -5.64 9.69 -22.55
C THR A 310 -5.28 8.23 -22.27
N ALA A 311 -5.31 7.83 -21.00
CA ALA A 311 -4.97 6.49 -20.57
C ALA A 311 -6.23 5.66 -20.33
N TYR A 312 -6.26 4.45 -20.88
CA TYR A 312 -7.37 3.50 -20.76
C TYR A 312 -6.88 2.16 -20.20
N ALA A 313 -7.80 1.36 -19.66
CA ALA A 313 -7.49 0.00 -19.23
C ALA A 313 -7.21 -0.92 -20.43
N ASP A 314 -8.06 -0.88 -21.45
CA ASP A 314 -7.99 -1.76 -22.61
C ASP A 314 -8.56 -1.07 -23.85
N ARG A 315 -8.08 -1.45 -25.04
CA ARG A 315 -8.52 -0.90 -26.33
C ARG A 315 -9.92 -1.33 -26.74
N ASP A 316 -10.42 -2.47 -26.27
CA ASP A 316 -11.80 -2.93 -26.48
C ASP A 316 -12.76 -2.41 -25.39
N ASP A 317 -12.25 -1.67 -24.40
CA ASP A 317 -13.05 -1.14 -23.31
C ASP A 317 -14.15 -0.18 -23.79
N THR A 318 -15.27 -0.20 -23.09
CA THR A 318 -16.43 0.63 -23.43
C THR A 318 -16.13 2.12 -23.30
N ALA A 319 -15.28 2.52 -22.36
CA ALA A 319 -14.88 3.91 -22.16
C ALA A 319 -14.13 4.42 -23.40
N PHE A 320 -13.14 3.66 -23.91
CA PHE A 320 -12.44 4.02 -25.16
C PHE A 320 -13.40 4.10 -26.35
N ARG A 321 -14.22 3.06 -26.55
CA ARG A 321 -15.18 3.02 -27.68
C ARG A 321 -16.15 4.20 -27.69
N ARG A 322 -16.51 4.74 -26.52
CA ARG A 322 -17.38 5.92 -26.41
C ARG A 322 -16.65 7.22 -26.67
N SER A 323 -15.42 7.38 -26.20
CA SER A 323 -14.68 8.64 -26.31
C SER A 323 -13.82 8.77 -27.56
N VAL A 324 -13.54 7.68 -28.29
CA VAL A 324 -12.57 7.67 -29.41
C VAL A 324 -12.87 8.69 -30.50
N SER A 325 -14.16 8.97 -30.76
CA SER A 325 -14.57 9.97 -31.75
C SER A 325 -14.35 11.42 -31.30
N GLU A 326 -14.09 11.63 -30.01
CA GLU A 326 -13.95 12.94 -29.38
C GLU A 326 -12.51 13.27 -29.00
N LEU A 327 -11.59 12.29 -29.10
CA LEU A 327 -10.17 12.48 -28.83
C LEU A 327 -9.58 13.58 -29.72
N ALA A 328 -8.83 14.49 -29.09
CA ALA A 328 -8.23 15.61 -29.77
C ALA A 328 -7.16 15.15 -30.77
N TRP A 329 -7.03 15.85 -31.88
CA TRP A 329 -5.86 15.73 -32.73
C TRP A 329 -4.62 16.31 -32.00
N GLY A 330 -3.45 15.80 -32.35
CA GLY A 330 -2.20 16.06 -31.64
C GLY A 330 -2.13 15.43 -30.25
N SER A 331 -3.01 14.49 -29.91
CA SER A 331 -3.00 13.78 -28.63
C SER A 331 -2.73 12.28 -28.79
N PHE A 332 -2.33 11.66 -27.70
CA PHE A 332 -2.02 10.25 -27.61
C PHE A 332 -3.12 9.49 -26.84
N ALA A 333 -3.32 8.22 -27.19
CA ALA A 333 -3.98 7.27 -26.30
C ALA A 333 -3.02 6.13 -25.94
N TRP A 334 -3.05 5.73 -24.68
CA TRP A 334 -2.28 4.60 -24.18
C TRP A 334 -3.21 3.60 -23.48
N PHE A 335 -2.90 2.31 -23.62
CA PHE A 335 -3.73 1.23 -23.11
C PHE A 335 -2.89 0.37 -22.16
N MET A 336 -3.36 0.21 -20.92
CA MET A 336 -2.68 -0.61 -19.92
C MET A 336 -2.50 -2.06 -20.37
N SER A 337 -3.43 -2.61 -21.14
CA SER A 337 -3.33 -3.97 -21.68
C SER A 337 -2.32 -4.13 -22.83
N GLU A 338 -1.92 -3.03 -23.47
CA GLU A 338 -0.93 -2.97 -24.54
C GLU A 338 0.19 -1.98 -24.16
N PRO A 339 0.93 -2.22 -23.05
CA PRO A 339 1.73 -1.19 -22.38
C PRO A 339 2.90 -0.66 -23.22
N ASP A 340 3.36 -1.43 -24.21
CA ASP A 340 4.44 -1.06 -25.12
C ASP A 340 3.95 -0.28 -26.35
N GLN A 341 2.64 -0.04 -26.48
CA GLN A 341 2.03 0.60 -27.64
C GLN A 341 1.41 1.95 -27.26
N VAL A 342 1.48 2.91 -28.18
CA VAL A 342 0.79 4.20 -28.07
C VAL A 342 0.13 4.56 -29.39
N ALA A 343 -1.10 5.03 -29.35
CA ALA A 343 -1.82 5.54 -30.51
C ALA A 343 -1.68 7.07 -30.58
N LEU A 344 -1.47 7.61 -31.78
CA LEU A 344 -1.37 9.05 -32.03
C LEU A 344 -2.45 9.50 -33.01
N TRP A 345 -3.27 10.47 -32.62
CA TRP A 345 -4.17 11.18 -33.53
C TRP A 345 -3.40 12.34 -34.17
N HIS A 346 -2.88 12.16 -35.38
CA HIS A 346 -2.09 13.19 -36.04
C HIS A 346 -2.94 14.13 -36.92
N SER A 347 -2.80 15.46 -36.72
CA SER A 347 -3.35 16.48 -37.63
C SER A 347 -2.36 16.84 -38.72
N GLY A 348 -2.69 16.53 -39.97
CA GLY A 348 -1.89 16.92 -41.13
C GLY A 348 -1.98 18.41 -41.52
N ARG A 349 -2.73 19.24 -40.78
CA ARG A 349 -2.91 20.67 -41.08
C ARG A 349 -1.93 21.60 -40.35
N GLU A 350 -1.38 21.16 -39.22
CA GLU A 350 -0.65 22.04 -38.27
C GLU A 350 0.87 21.93 -38.38
N SER A 351 1.40 20.95 -39.14
CA SER A 351 2.84 20.84 -39.36
C SER A 351 3.29 21.73 -40.52
N PRO A 352 4.36 22.54 -40.38
CA PRO A 352 4.91 23.36 -41.46
C PRO A 352 5.37 22.51 -42.67
N GLU A 353 5.58 21.22 -42.47
CA GLU A 353 5.80 20.24 -43.52
C GLU A 353 4.67 19.20 -43.47
N ARG A 354 3.91 19.05 -44.57
CA ARG A 354 2.90 17.98 -44.67
C ARG A 354 3.58 16.62 -44.53
N ILE A 355 3.56 16.05 -43.33
CA ILE A 355 4.11 14.73 -43.05
C ILE A 355 3.41 13.71 -43.94
N LYS A 356 4.21 12.97 -44.71
CA LYS A 356 3.71 11.91 -45.59
C LYS A 356 3.60 10.61 -44.81
N LEU A 357 2.68 9.73 -45.21
CA LEU A 357 2.52 8.41 -44.60
C LEU A 357 3.84 7.60 -44.59
N SER A 358 4.70 7.78 -45.60
CA SER A 358 6.03 7.16 -45.65
C SER A 358 6.98 7.60 -44.53
N ALA A 359 6.79 8.79 -43.97
CA ALA A 359 7.54 9.25 -42.80
C ALA A 359 6.94 8.68 -41.51
N LEU A 360 5.61 8.57 -41.43
CA LEU A 360 4.92 8.01 -40.25
C LEU A 360 5.19 6.51 -40.05
N ILE A 361 5.41 5.73 -41.11
CA ILE A 361 5.76 4.29 -41.01
C ILE A 361 7.16 4.06 -40.42
N ARG A 362 7.99 5.12 -40.32
CA ARG A 362 9.38 5.05 -39.84
C ARG A 362 9.58 5.65 -38.45
N LEU A 363 8.52 6.19 -37.84
CA LEU A 363 8.47 6.51 -36.42
C LEU A 363 8.39 5.19 -35.64
#